data_AF-A0A3B0TN04-F1
#
_entry.id   AF-A0A3B0TN04-F1
#
_cell.length_a   1.000
_cell.length_b   1.000
_cell.length_c   1.000
_cell.angle_alpha   90.00
_cell.angle_beta   90.00
_cell.angle_gamma   90.00
#
_symmetry.space_group_name_H-M   'P 1'
#
loop_
_entity.id
_entity.type
_entity.pdbx_description
1 polymer ?
#
loop_
_entity_poly.entity_id
_entity_poly.type
_entity_poly.pdbx_seq_one_letter_code
_entity_poly.pdbx_strand_id
1 'polypeptide(L)' 'MSDVNKTPAQTEARDYRDTLFLPKTEFPMRAGLPRREPEILAAWEKADIYSRLRD' A
#
# COMPACT_ATOMS: atom_id res chain seq x y z
N MET A 1 13.74 -19.34 28.43
CA MET A 1 13.92 -18.91 27.02
C MET A 1 12.62 -18.26 26.61
N SER A 2 12.50 -16.96 26.38
CA SER A 2 13.47 -15.98 25.90
C SER A 2 13.01 -14.57 26.33
N ASP A 3 13.71 -14.01 27.32
CA ASP A 3 13.72 -12.59 27.60
C ASP A 3 14.64 -11.89 26.59
N VAL A 4 14.12 -11.03 25.70
CA VAL A 4 14.92 -9.92 25.16
C VAL A 4 14.02 -8.72 24.86
N ASN A 5 14.09 -7.74 25.76
CA ASN A 5 13.86 -6.31 25.61
C ASN A 5 12.46 -5.73 25.87
N LYS A 6 12.13 -5.56 27.16
CA LYS A 6 11.26 -4.49 27.64
C LYS A 6 12.12 -3.45 28.36
N THR A 7 12.59 -2.43 27.63
CA THR A 7 13.29 -1.29 28.25
C THR A 7 12.29 -0.50 29.12
N PRO A 8 12.60 -0.19 30.40
CA PRO A 8 11.69 0.51 31.29
C PRO A 8 11.92 2.03 31.17
N ALA A 9 11.11 2.70 30.35
CA ALA A 9 10.95 4.15 30.40
C ALA A 9 9.54 4.51 29.93
N GLN A 10 8.54 4.14 30.72
CA GLN A 10 7.19 4.68 30.58
C GLN A 10 7.18 6.09 31.17
N THR A 11 7.56 7.07 30.35
CA THR A 11 6.88 8.36 30.41
C THR A 11 5.57 8.13 29.69
N GLU A 12 4.43 8.25 30.36
CA GLU A 12 3.12 8.29 29.71
C GLU A 12 3.02 9.58 28.87
N ALA A 13 3.79 9.63 27.78
CA ALA A 13 3.65 10.62 26.75
C ALA A 13 2.33 10.32 26.07
N ARG A 14 1.38 11.25 26.19
CA ARG A 14 0.06 11.18 25.57
C ARG A 14 0.22 10.76 24.10
N ASP A 15 -0.43 9.67 23.71
CA ASP A 15 -0.42 9.20 22.34
C ASP A 15 -1.30 10.13 21.50
N TYR A 16 -0.69 10.86 20.56
CA TYR A 16 -1.36 11.79 19.65
C TYR A 16 -1.62 11.18 18.27
N ARG A 17 -1.30 9.90 18.03
CA ARG A 17 -1.47 9.28 16.70
C ARG A 17 -2.90 9.37 16.19
N ASP A 18 -3.88 9.29 17.09
CA ASP A 18 -5.31 9.34 16.77
C ASP A 18 -5.83 10.76 16.51
N THR A 19 -5.05 11.81 16.81
CA THR A 19 -5.43 13.21 16.50
C THR A 19 -4.97 13.65 15.12
N LEU A 20 -4.22 12.80 14.41
CA LEU A 20 -3.68 13.09 13.09
C LEU A 20 -4.60 12.51 12.00
N PHE A 21 -4.98 13.34 11.03
CA PHE A 21 -5.70 12.93 9.83
C PHE A 21 -4.75 12.32 8.79
N LEU A 22 -4.13 11.19 9.10
CA LEU A 22 -3.23 10.51 8.18
C LEU A 22 -4.01 9.83 7.04
N PRO A 23 -3.55 9.93 5.79
CA PRO A 23 -4.18 9.26 4.67
C PRO A 23 -4.06 7.73 4.83
N LYS A 24 -5.15 7.03 4.56
CA LYS A 24 -5.20 5.56 4.51
C LYS A 24 -5.43 5.16 3.05
N THR A 25 -4.64 4.21 2.56
CA THR A 25 -4.74 3.74 1.17
C THR A 25 -4.43 2.26 1.08
N GLU A 26 -5.21 1.55 0.27
CA GLU A 26 -4.94 0.17 -0.14
C GLU A 26 -3.83 0.09 -1.20
N PHE A 27 -3.39 1.24 -1.71
CA PHE A 27 -2.32 1.30 -2.69
C PHE A 27 -0.98 0.87 -2.06
N PRO A 28 -0.37 -0.22 -2.54
CA PRO A 28 0.85 -0.71 -1.95
C PRO A 28 2.02 0.21 -2.32
N MET A 29 2.90 0.46 -1.35
CA MET A 29 4.12 1.24 -1.60
C MET A 29 5.07 0.56 -2.60
N ARG A 30 5.03 -0.78 -2.69
CA ARG A 30 5.78 -1.55 -3.68
C ARG A 30 4.86 -1.95 -4.82
N ALA A 31 5.30 -1.70 -6.06
CA ALA A 31 4.47 -1.89 -7.24
C ALA A 31 4.14 -3.37 -7.55
N GLY A 32 5.03 -4.32 -7.23
CA GLY A 32 4.81 -5.74 -7.53
C GLY A 32 4.69 -6.04 -9.04
N LEU A 33 5.48 -5.33 -9.85
CA LEU A 33 5.39 -5.30 -11.32
C LEU A 33 5.35 -6.68 -12.01
N PRO A 34 6.20 -7.66 -11.66
CA PRO A 34 6.21 -8.95 -12.37
C PRO A 34 4.87 -9.68 -12.36
N ARG A 35 4.03 -9.43 -11.35
CA ARG A 35 2.69 -9.99 -11.27
C ARG A 35 1.63 -9.06 -11.86
N ARG A 36 1.71 -7.74 -11.59
CA ARG A 36 0.66 -6.80 -11.97
C ARG A 36 0.67 -6.41 -13.45
N GLU A 37 1.83 -6.34 -14.09
CA GLU A 37 1.93 -5.93 -15.50
C GLU A 37 1.15 -6.86 -16.44
N PRO A 38 1.27 -8.22 -16.34
CA PRO A 38 0.45 -9.11 -17.16
C PRO A 38 -1.05 -8.95 -16.96
N GLU A 39 -1.49 -8.74 -15.71
CA GLU A 39 -2.91 -8.53 -15.37
C GLU A 39 -3.46 -7.23 -15.99
N ILE A 40 -2.67 -6.15 -15.95
CA ILE A 40 -3.03 -4.85 -16.53
C ILE A 40 -3.12 -4.94 -18.05
N LEU A 41 -2.14 -5.58 -18.70
CA LEU A 41 -2.15 -5.75 -20.15
C LEU A 41 -3.37 -6.54 -20.63
N ALA A 42 -3.70 -7.64 -19.95
CA ALA A 42 -4.88 -8.44 -20.29
C ALA A 42 -6.19 -7.64 -20.13
N ALA A 43 -6.28 -6.77 -19.12
CA ALA A 43 -7.44 -5.91 -18.93
C ALA A 43 -7.57 -4.87 -20.06
N TRP A 44 -6.45 -4.29 -20.52
CA TRP A 44 -6.41 -3.35 -21.63
C TRP A 44 -6.77 -3.99 -22.96
N GLU A 45 -6.24 -5.18 -23.24
CA GLU A 45 -6.57 -5.95 -24.44
C GLU A 45 -8.06 -6.30 -24.47
N LYS A 46 -8.62 -6.78 -23.34
CA LYS A 46 -10.04 -7.06 -23.21
C LYS A 46 -10.93 -5.82 -23.42
N ALA A 47 -10.45 -4.66 -23.03
CA ALA A 47 -11.17 -3.40 -23.16
C ALA A 47 -11.00 -2.73 -24.53
N ASP A 48 -10.19 -3.33 -25.42
CA ASP A 48 -9.88 -2.86 -26.77
C ASP A 48 -9.51 -1.36 -26.82
N ILE A 49 -8.68 -0.94 -25.86
CA ILE A 49 -8.42 0.47 -25.62
C ILE A 49 -7.72 1.17 -26.78
N TYR A 50 -6.91 0.44 -27.56
CA TYR A 50 -6.17 1.00 -28.69
C TYR A 50 -7.07 1.34 -29.86
N SER A 51 -8.06 0.48 -30.16
CA SER A 51 -9.03 0.75 -31.21
C SER A 51 -9.89 1.96 -30.85
N ARG A 52 -10.39 1.99 -29.61
CA ARG A 52 -11.19 3.12 -29.07
C ARG A 52 -10.47 4.47 -29.05
N LEU A 53 -9.13 4.47 -29.09
CA LEU A 53 -8.33 5.70 -29.12
C LEU A 53 -8.11 6.24 -30.55
N ARG A 54 -8.24 5.39 -31.57
CA ARG A 54 -8.00 5.76 -32.97
C ARG A 54 -9.25 6.17 -33.74
N ASP A 55 -10.43 5.89 -33.19
CA ASP A 55 -11.73 6.34 -33.71
C ASP A 55 -11.97 7.83 -33.41
#